data_AF-A0A943YZY2-F1
#
_entry.id   AF-A0A943YZY2-F1
#
_cell.length_a   1.000
_cell.length_b   1.000
_cell.length_c   1.000
_cell.angle_alpha   90.00
_cell.angle_beta   90.00
_cell.angle_gamma   90.00
#
_symmetry.space_group_name_H-M   'P 1'
#
loop_
_entity.id
_entity.type
_entity.pdbx_description
1 polymer ?
#
loop_
_entity_poly.entity_id
_entity_poly.type
_entity_poly.pdbx_seq_one_letter_code
_entity_poly.pdbx_strand_id
1 'polypeptide(L)'
;MKILIGGFVAESNAYVAQPCEIQDFTIVTGLDEAAERLYVKDIAEQEGIELVPSYFAWGAGAGRVAYDTFDYIQKQFLKAVREHQHEIDGMFFFFHGASNVIDLEGGSGDHSLIREIRRIVGPYMPIAMVMDPHGNLSQEQIDNCNIIRTFRHSPHTDRDEAHRIVFRALIDLLRNRRDIHPVWRKVPILLGGERCVSADEPLISINKLLDEIEADPRIMCCSYHIGYLRHDSDKCGAAVVVVPNTPDDVDYANEKADEIYDFVWGRRHEFHFTGNAAEPDEALAMMMEQPEGPCFLTDSGDNVTAGAPGANTYVLKQVLALDDYRGKNILFAA
;
A
#
# COMPACT_ATOMS: atom_id res chain seq x y z
N MET A 1 1.50 -26.56 -9.98
CA MET A 1 1.03 -25.82 -8.79
C MET A 1 -0.02 -24.84 -9.25
N LYS A 2 -1.09 -24.65 -8.47
CA LYS A 2 -2.13 -23.66 -8.75
C LYS A 2 -2.10 -22.54 -7.70
N ILE A 3 -2.09 -21.28 -8.14
CA ILE A 3 -2.08 -20.13 -7.23
C ILE A 3 -3.31 -19.27 -7.50
N LEU A 4 -4.12 -19.04 -6.46
CA LEU A 4 -5.23 -18.11 -6.54
C LEU A 4 -4.73 -16.67 -6.43
N ILE A 5 -5.16 -15.81 -7.35
CA ILE A 5 -4.76 -14.41 -7.41
C ILE A 5 -5.95 -13.46 -7.26
N GLY A 6 -5.74 -12.30 -6.64
CA GLY A 6 -6.80 -11.32 -6.43
C GLY A 6 -6.28 -10.00 -5.89
N GLY A 7 -7.18 -9.02 -5.74
CA GLY A 7 -6.80 -7.74 -5.18
C GLY A 7 -7.97 -6.93 -4.65
N PHE A 8 -7.67 -6.08 -3.67
CA PHE A 8 -8.59 -5.11 -3.13
C PHE A 8 -7.81 -3.83 -2.86
N VAL A 9 -8.08 -2.81 -3.66
CA VAL A 9 -7.32 -1.57 -3.64
C VAL A 9 -8.26 -0.44 -3.31
N ALA A 10 -8.18 0.07 -2.08
CA ALA A 10 -8.89 1.26 -1.64
C ALA A 10 -8.01 1.99 -0.63
N GLU A 11 -7.75 3.27 -0.89
CA GLU A 11 -7.12 4.18 0.06
C GLU A 11 -8.16 5.18 0.54
N SER A 12 -8.61 5.03 1.79
CA SER A 12 -9.80 5.72 2.27
C SER A 12 -9.47 6.88 3.20
N ASN A 13 -9.77 8.09 2.74
CA ASN A 13 -9.74 9.29 3.57
C ASN A 13 -11.00 9.33 4.47
N ALA A 14 -10.83 9.10 5.76
CA ALA A 14 -11.92 9.04 6.74
C ALA A 14 -12.64 10.38 6.94
N TYR A 15 -12.02 11.49 6.53
CA TYR A 15 -12.56 12.84 6.68
C TYR A 15 -13.33 13.33 5.45
N VAL A 16 -13.39 12.53 4.39
CA VAL A 16 -14.19 12.84 3.21
C VAL A 16 -15.61 12.32 3.39
N ALA A 17 -16.58 13.22 3.24
CA ALA A 17 -17.99 12.93 3.48
C ALA A 17 -18.60 12.02 2.42
N GLN A 18 -18.12 12.09 1.17
CA GLN A 18 -18.61 11.25 0.09
C GLN A 18 -18.03 9.84 0.22
N PRO A 19 -18.87 8.80 0.36
CA PRO A 19 -18.40 7.42 0.36
C PRO A 19 -17.83 7.01 -1.00
N CYS A 20 -16.92 6.04 -0.99
CA CYS A 20 -16.49 5.30 -2.17
C CYS A 20 -17.47 4.16 -2.42
N GLU A 21 -18.15 4.22 -3.55
CA GLU A 21 -19.23 3.32 -3.93
C GLU A 21 -18.78 2.35 -5.03
N ILE A 22 -19.59 1.31 -5.31
CA ILE A 22 -19.21 0.27 -6.26
C ILE A 22 -18.89 0.82 -7.67
N GLN A 23 -19.53 1.92 -8.09
CA GLN A 23 -19.23 2.55 -9.38
C GLN A 23 -17.84 3.19 -9.47
N ASP A 24 -17.21 3.47 -8.31
CA ASP A 24 -15.86 4.03 -8.24
C ASP A 24 -14.79 2.93 -8.35
N PHE A 25 -15.20 1.65 -8.25
CA PHE A 25 -14.32 0.51 -8.43
C PHE A 25 -14.28 0.02 -9.87
N THR A 26 -13.07 -0.14 -10.40
CA THR A 26 -12.83 -0.99 -11.56
C THR A 26 -12.79 -2.45 -11.10
N ILE A 27 -13.73 -3.26 -11.59
CA ILE A 27 -13.85 -4.68 -11.27
C ILE A 27 -13.23 -5.53 -12.37
N VAL A 28 -12.38 -6.47 -11.96
CA VAL A 28 -11.70 -7.41 -12.85
C VAL A 28 -11.93 -8.83 -12.34
N THR A 29 -12.50 -9.66 -13.20
CA THR A 29 -12.73 -11.10 -12.93
C THR A 29 -12.02 -12.01 -13.93
N GLY A 30 -11.45 -11.43 -14.99
CA GLY A 30 -10.70 -12.17 -16.00
C GLY A 30 -9.28 -12.48 -15.55
N LEU A 31 -8.79 -13.68 -15.87
CA LEU A 31 -7.46 -14.12 -15.46
C LEU A 31 -6.33 -13.24 -16.01
N ASP A 32 -6.33 -13.02 -17.32
CA ASP A 32 -5.24 -12.28 -17.99
C ASP A 32 -5.10 -10.87 -17.40
N GLU A 33 -6.21 -10.16 -17.28
CA GLU A 33 -6.25 -8.78 -16.80
C GLU A 33 -5.89 -8.66 -15.30
N ALA A 34 -6.20 -9.69 -14.50
CA ALA A 34 -5.79 -9.77 -13.10
C ALA A 34 -4.28 -10.07 -12.97
N ALA A 35 -3.77 -11.01 -13.77
CA ALA A 35 -2.35 -11.36 -13.79
C ALA A 35 -1.47 -10.21 -14.30
N GLU A 36 -1.96 -9.41 -15.25
CA GLU A 36 -1.32 -8.18 -15.74
C GLU A 36 -1.25 -7.10 -14.66
N ARG A 37 -2.35 -6.85 -13.92
CA ARG A 37 -2.34 -5.89 -12.80
C ARG A 37 -1.42 -6.27 -11.64
N LEU A 38 -1.16 -7.56 -11.52
CA LEU A 38 -0.25 -8.12 -10.52
C LEU A 38 1.18 -8.31 -11.03
N TYR A 39 1.45 -8.09 -12.32
CA TYR A 39 2.79 -8.23 -12.93
C TYR A 39 3.43 -9.63 -12.82
N VAL A 40 2.61 -10.68 -12.74
CA VAL A 40 3.07 -12.06 -12.48
C VAL A 40 2.89 -13.03 -13.65
N LYS A 41 2.21 -12.61 -14.72
CA LYS A 41 1.83 -13.51 -15.83
C LYS A 41 3.04 -14.24 -16.44
N ASP A 42 4.08 -13.51 -16.79
CA ASP A 42 5.29 -14.05 -17.41
C ASP A 42 6.06 -14.98 -16.46
N ILE A 43 6.13 -14.66 -15.16
CA ILE A 43 6.75 -15.53 -14.15
C ILE A 43 5.94 -16.82 -14.02
N ALA A 44 4.61 -16.75 -13.97
CA ALA A 44 3.77 -17.93 -13.85
C ALA A 44 3.93 -18.86 -15.05
N GLU A 45 3.97 -18.31 -16.28
CA GLU A 45 4.23 -19.07 -17.50
C GLU A 45 5.62 -19.74 -17.49
N GLN A 46 6.66 -19.00 -17.11
CA GLN A 46 8.04 -19.51 -17.02
C GLN A 46 8.18 -20.64 -15.98
N GLU A 47 7.49 -20.52 -14.85
CA GLU A 47 7.59 -21.45 -13.72
C GLU A 47 6.56 -22.60 -13.78
N GLY A 48 5.73 -22.65 -14.82
CA GLY A 48 4.70 -23.67 -15.01
C GLY A 48 3.58 -23.62 -13.96
N ILE A 49 3.21 -22.43 -13.51
CA ILE A 49 2.18 -22.18 -12.51
C ILE A 49 0.87 -21.87 -13.21
N GLU A 50 -0.18 -22.58 -12.79
CA GLU A 50 -1.54 -22.28 -13.20
C GLU A 50 -2.11 -21.20 -12.26
N LEU A 51 -2.44 -20.04 -12.83
CA LEU A 51 -3.06 -18.95 -12.09
C LEU A 51 -4.59 -19.14 -12.09
N VAL A 52 -5.21 -18.96 -10.93
CA VAL A 52 -6.66 -19.04 -10.74
C VAL A 52 -7.18 -17.67 -10.33
N PRO A 53 -8.00 -16.98 -11.14
CA PRO A 53 -8.49 -15.67 -10.78
C PRO A 53 -9.53 -15.77 -9.66
N SER A 54 -9.48 -14.83 -8.74
CA SER A 54 -10.57 -14.57 -7.80
C SER A 54 -11.34 -13.32 -8.20
N TYR A 55 -11.32 -12.31 -7.34
CA TYR A 55 -11.95 -11.02 -7.58
C TYR A 55 -10.89 -9.93 -7.39
N PHE A 56 -10.86 -8.96 -8.29
CA PHE A 56 -9.95 -7.85 -8.19
C PHE A 56 -10.74 -6.54 -8.31
N ALA A 57 -10.75 -5.76 -7.23
CA ALA A 57 -11.46 -4.49 -7.16
C ALA A 57 -10.48 -3.34 -6.93
N TRP A 58 -10.50 -2.34 -7.81
CA TRP A 58 -9.62 -1.17 -7.73
C TRP A 58 -10.42 0.13 -7.61
N GLY A 59 -10.38 0.77 -6.44
CA GLY A 59 -11.12 1.99 -6.09
C GLY A 59 -10.27 3.24 -5.84
N ALA A 60 -8.97 3.20 -6.18
CA ALA A 60 -8.01 4.32 -6.01
C ALA A 60 -8.07 5.00 -4.62
N GLY A 61 -7.65 6.27 -4.53
CA GLY A 61 -7.83 7.11 -3.35
C GLY A 61 -9.20 7.78 -3.38
N ALA A 62 -9.98 7.60 -2.32
CA ALA A 62 -11.34 8.14 -2.21
C ALA A 62 -11.75 8.33 -0.73
N GLY A 63 -13.03 8.63 -0.49
CA GLY A 63 -13.60 8.56 0.85
C GLY A 63 -13.72 7.12 1.38
N ARG A 64 -14.37 6.97 2.53
CA ARG A 64 -14.62 5.65 3.15
C ARG A 64 -15.47 4.78 2.23
N VAL A 65 -15.13 3.51 2.08
CA VAL A 65 -15.89 2.56 1.26
C VAL A 65 -17.26 2.32 1.92
N ALA A 66 -18.33 2.44 1.14
CA ALA A 66 -19.67 2.13 1.63
C ALA A 66 -19.78 0.65 2.04
N TYR A 67 -20.53 0.36 3.11
CA TYR A 67 -20.65 -1.00 3.65
C TYR A 67 -21.14 -1.99 2.59
N ASP A 68 -22.24 -1.68 1.89
CA ASP A 68 -22.83 -2.57 0.87
C ASP A 68 -21.88 -2.82 -0.30
N THR A 69 -21.05 -1.83 -0.66
CA THR A 69 -20.00 -1.95 -1.67
C THR A 69 -18.94 -2.95 -1.22
N PHE A 70 -18.41 -2.80 0.00
CA PHE A 70 -17.43 -3.74 0.54
C PHE A 70 -18.01 -5.14 0.75
N ASP A 71 -19.22 -5.27 1.29
CA ASP A 71 -19.90 -6.54 1.52
C ASP A 71 -20.08 -7.31 0.19
N TYR A 72 -20.44 -6.62 -0.89
CA TYR A 72 -20.50 -7.21 -2.21
C TYR A 72 -19.13 -7.70 -2.69
N ILE A 73 -18.10 -6.84 -2.64
CA ILE A 73 -16.72 -7.19 -3.04
C ILE A 73 -16.20 -8.39 -2.24
N GLN A 74 -16.37 -8.35 -0.91
CA GLN A 74 -15.96 -9.44 -0.01
C GLN A 74 -16.68 -10.74 -0.35
N LYS A 75 -18.00 -10.71 -0.59
CA LYS A 75 -18.76 -11.90 -0.99
C LYS A 75 -18.25 -12.51 -2.29
N GLN A 76 -17.95 -11.70 -3.31
CA GLN A 76 -17.41 -12.19 -4.58
C GLN A 76 -16.01 -12.80 -4.39
N PHE A 77 -15.14 -12.12 -3.64
CA PHE A 77 -13.79 -12.59 -3.35
C PHE A 77 -13.81 -13.93 -2.60
N LEU A 78 -14.57 -14.01 -1.51
CA LEU A 78 -14.67 -15.22 -0.69
C LEU A 78 -15.40 -16.36 -1.41
N LYS A 79 -16.29 -16.06 -2.35
CA LYS A 79 -16.92 -17.08 -3.21
C LYS A 79 -15.86 -17.82 -4.02
N ALA A 80 -15.00 -17.07 -4.74
CA ALA A 80 -13.92 -17.67 -5.52
C ALA A 80 -12.96 -18.50 -4.63
N VAL A 81 -12.63 -17.99 -3.44
CA VAL A 81 -11.83 -18.75 -2.47
C VAL A 81 -12.50 -20.07 -2.09
N ARG A 82 -13.80 -20.08 -1.76
CA ARG A 82 -14.52 -21.31 -1.40
C ARG A 82 -14.58 -22.30 -2.56
N GLU A 83 -14.75 -21.81 -3.78
CA GLU A 83 -14.83 -22.62 -4.99
C GLU A 83 -13.48 -23.29 -5.29
N HIS A 84 -12.36 -22.58 -5.13
CA HIS A 84 -11.05 -23.06 -5.58
C HIS A 84 -10.13 -23.60 -4.47
N GLN A 85 -10.44 -23.40 -3.18
CA GLN A 85 -9.56 -23.80 -2.07
C GLN A 85 -9.05 -25.26 -2.10
N HIS A 86 -9.81 -26.16 -2.72
CA HIS A 86 -9.51 -27.59 -2.76
C HIS A 86 -8.54 -27.99 -3.88
N GLU A 87 -8.25 -27.09 -4.82
CA GLU A 87 -7.34 -27.34 -5.96
C GLU A 87 -6.12 -26.42 -5.99
N ILE A 88 -6.06 -25.41 -5.10
CA ILE A 88 -4.97 -24.44 -5.04
C ILE A 88 -3.92 -24.82 -4.01
N ASP A 89 -2.69 -24.43 -4.29
CA ASP A 89 -1.51 -24.70 -3.47
C ASP A 89 -1.11 -23.49 -2.60
N GLY A 90 -1.53 -22.28 -3.01
CA GLY A 90 -1.27 -21.02 -2.33
C GLY A 90 -2.07 -19.85 -2.93
N MET A 91 -1.93 -18.68 -2.31
CA MET A 91 -2.65 -17.46 -2.69
C MET A 91 -1.71 -16.25 -2.76
N PHE A 92 -1.91 -15.41 -3.77
CA PHE A 92 -1.15 -14.17 -3.97
C PHE A 92 -2.09 -12.98 -4.15
N PHE A 93 -1.96 -11.98 -3.26
CA PHE A 93 -2.88 -10.86 -3.21
C PHE A 93 -2.18 -9.51 -3.29
N PHE A 94 -2.81 -8.55 -3.95
CA PHE A 94 -2.50 -7.13 -3.77
C PHE A 94 -3.61 -6.43 -2.99
N PHE A 95 -3.37 -6.19 -1.71
CA PHE A 95 -4.27 -5.44 -0.82
C PHE A 95 -3.59 -4.12 -0.46
N HIS A 96 -4.28 -2.99 -0.65
CA HIS A 96 -3.67 -1.69 -0.41
C HIS A 96 -3.25 -1.51 1.06
N GLY A 97 -4.08 -2.01 1.99
CA GLY A 97 -3.86 -1.88 3.43
C GLY A 97 -4.38 -0.59 4.05
N ALA A 98 -4.93 0.33 3.25
CA ALA A 98 -5.46 1.62 3.71
C ALA A 98 -6.98 1.75 3.53
N SER A 99 -7.69 0.65 3.31
CA SER A 99 -9.14 0.69 3.17
C SER A 99 -9.80 0.99 4.51
N ASN A 100 -10.82 1.85 4.49
CA ASN A 100 -11.70 2.10 5.62
C ASN A 100 -13.15 2.00 5.16
N VAL A 101 -13.90 1.07 5.77
CA VAL A 101 -15.27 0.75 5.42
C VAL A 101 -16.21 1.34 6.47
N ILE A 102 -17.30 1.95 6.01
CA ILE A 102 -18.35 2.51 6.87
C ILE A 102 -19.00 1.37 7.66
N ASP A 103 -19.15 1.55 8.98
CA ASP A 103 -19.82 0.63 9.91
C ASP A 103 -19.30 -0.82 9.95
N LEU A 104 -18.10 -1.09 9.39
CA LEU A 104 -17.43 -2.38 9.49
C LEU A 104 -16.70 -2.52 10.83
N GLU A 105 -16.87 -3.65 11.51
CA GLU A 105 -16.10 -3.97 12.71
C GLU A 105 -14.59 -4.01 12.42
N GLY A 106 -13.81 -3.23 13.17
CA GLY A 106 -12.37 -3.04 12.94
C GLY A 106 -12.03 -2.07 11.80
N GLY A 107 -13.01 -1.57 11.05
CA GLY A 107 -12.88 -0.50 10.06
C GLY A 107 -12.16 -0.87 8.75
N SER A 108 -11.22 -1.81 8.76
CA SER A 108 -10.44 -2.17 7.56
C SER A 108 -11.05 -3.32 6.77
N GLY A 109 -11.28 -3.08 5.47
CA GLY A 109 -11.69 -4.11 4.52
C GLY A 109 -10.57 -5.12 4.23
N ASP A 110 -9.32 -4.66 4.15
CA ASP A 110 -8.14 -5.52 3.97
C ASP A 110 -8.00 -6.53 5.11
N HIS A 111 -8.12 -6.07 6.36
CA HIS A 111 -8.03 -6.93 7.56
C HIS A 111 -9.19 -7.91 7.64
N SER A 112 -10.41 -7.45 7.31
CA SER A 112 -11.59 -8.32 7.26
C SER A 112 -11.45 -9.41 6.20
N LEU A 113 -11.00 -9.07 4.98
CA LEU A 113 -10.78 -10.02 3.90
C LEU A 113 -9.79 -11.11 4.29
N ILE A 114 -8.60 -10.75 4.79
CA ILE A 114 -7.57 -11.76 5.10
C ILE A 114 -8.01 -12.69 6.24
N ARG A 115 -8.70 -12.15 7.26
CA ARG A 115 -9.26 -12.93 8.35
C ARG A 115 -10.29 -13.95 7.86
N GLU A 116 -11.22 -13.52 7.01
CA GLU A 116 -12.23 -14.43 6.45
C GLU A 116 -11.64 -15.44 5.47
N ILE A 117 -10.66 -15.05 4.67
CA ILE A 117 -9.92 -15.98 3.81
C ILE A 117 -9.27 -17.06 4.68
N ARG A 118 -8.55 -16.68 5.75
CA ARG A 118 -7.90 -17.64 6.65
C ARG A 118 -8.90 -18.58 7.32
N ARG A 119 -10.08 -18.09 7.72
CA ARG A 119 -11.17 -18.93 8.25
C ARG A 119 -11.64 -20.01 7.27
N ILE A 120 -11.64 -19.71 5.97
CA ILE A 120 -12.08 -20.64 4.93
C ILE A 120 -10.99 -21.69 4.65
N VAL A 121 -9.76 -21.25 4.39
CA VAL A 121 -8.68 -22.14 3.92
C VAL A 121 -7.90 -22.84 5.03
N GLY A 122 -8.14 -22.45 6.28
CA GLY A 122 -7.45 -23.00 7.44
C GLY A 122 -6.01 -22.52 7.59
N PRO A 123 -5.29 -22.99 8.63
CA PRO A 123 -4.01 -22.42 9.04
C PRO A 123 -2.84 -22.70 8.08
N TYR A 124 -2.95 -23.71 7.21
CA TYR A 124 -1.80 -24.23 6.46
C TYR A 124 -1.65 -23.69 5.04
N MET A 125 -2.69 -23.09 4.45
CA MET A 125 -2.63 -22.54 3.09
C MET A 125 -1.66 -21.36 3.05
N PRO A 126 -0.60 -21.35 2.22
CA PRO A 126 0.27 -20.19 2.15
C PRO A 126 -0.39 -19.01 1.49
N ILE A 127 -0.24 -17.85 2.12
CA ILE A 127 -0.76 -16.58 1.62
C ILE A 127 0.39 -15.59 1.57
N ALA A 128 0.63 -15.03 0.39
CA ALA A 128 1.55 -13.93 0.17
C ALA A 128 0.78 -12.67 -0.25
N MET A 129 1.17 -11.53 0.30
CA MET A 129 0.51 -10.27 0.09
C MET A 129 1.54 -9.19 -0.25
N VAL A 130 1.29 -8.49 -1.34
CA VAL A 130 1.94 -7.21 -1.66
C VAL A 130 1.03 -6.10 -1.18
N MET A 131 1.63 -5.04 -0.62
CA MET A 131 0.89 -3.89 -0.10
C MET A 131 1.46 -2.57 -0.61
N ASP A 132 0.65 -1.53 -0.52
CA ASP A 132 1.13 -0.15 -0.62
C ASP A 132 1.88 0.24 0.67
N PRO A 133 2.97 1.02 0.63
CA PRO A 133 3.67 1.47 1.84
C PRO A 133 2.79 2.31 2.77
N HIS A 134 1.70 2.91 2.28
CA HIS A 134 0.71 3.61 3.10
C HIS A 134 -0.26 2.65 3.82
N GLY A 135 -0.15 1.33 3.63
CA GLY A 135 -0.98 0.37 4.38
C GLY A 135 -0.83 0.49 5.90
N ASN A 136 -1.95 0.42 6.63
CA ASN A 136 -2.00 0.35 8.09
C ASN A 136 -2.17 -1.10 8.54
N LEU A 137 -1.21 -1.63 9.29
CA LEU A 137 -1.12 -3.05 9.61
C LEU A 137 -1.62 -3.37 11.00
N SER A 138 -2.09 -4.61 11.17
CA SER A 138 -2.43 -5.21 12.46
C SER A 138 -1.70 -6.54 12.64
N GLN A 139 -1.40 -6.92 13.89
CA GLN A 139 -0.82 -8.22 14.19
C GLN A 139 -1.67 -9.38 13.63
N GLU A 140 -3.00 -9.27 13.72
CA GLU A 140 -3.92 -10.27 13.15
C GLU A 140 -3.72 -10.45 11.63
N GLN A 141 -3.53 -9.36 10.88
CA GLN A 141 -3.24 -9.46 9.44
C GLN A 141 -1.91 -10.17 9.17
N ILE A 142 -0.88 -9.85 9.96
CA ILE A 142 0.46 -10.46 9.86
C ILE A 142 0.38 -11.97 10.11
N ASP A 143 -0.25 -12.37 11.21
CA ASP A 143 -0.35 -13.78 11.63
C ASP A 143 -1.12 -14.64 10.60
N ASN A 144 -2.04 -14.00 9.85
CA ASN A 144 -2.82 -14.67 8.82
C ASN A 144 -2.07 -14.83 7.48
N CYS A 145 -0.85 -14.35 7.34
CA CYS A 145 -0.03 -14.45 6.13
C CYS A 145 1.31 -15.16 6.40
N ASN A 146 1.96 -15.58 5.32
CA ASN A 146 3.31 -16.14 5.36
C ASN A 146 4.34 -15.13 4.83
N ILE A 147 3.95 -14.33 3.83
CA ILE A 147 4.82 -13.34 3.21
C ILE A 147 4.02 -12.04 3.07
N ILE A 148 4.55 -10.94 3.63
CA ILE A 148 4.01 -9.60 3.45
C ILE A 148 5.19 -8.69 3.11
N ARG A 149 5.04 -7.89 2.05
CA ARG A 149 6.00 -6.86 1.67
C ARG A 149 5.28 -5.70 0.99
N THR A 150 5.82 -4.50 1.10
CA THR A 150 5.40 -3.37 0.27
C THR A 150 6.32 -3.19 -0.92
N PHE A 151 5.87 -2.43 -1.91
CA PHE A 151 6.80 -1.61 -2.68
C PHE A 151 7.33 -0.46 -1.81
N ARG A 152 8.50 0.07 -2.17
CA ARG A 152 9.31 0.95 -1.33
C ARG A 152 9.41 2.38 -1.87
N HIS A 153 9.12 2.59 -3.16
CA HIS A 153 9.27 3.91 -3.76
C HIS A 153 8.02 4.77 -3.60
N SER A 154 8.25 6.06 -3.39
CA SER A 154 7.25 7.12 -3.47
C SER A 154 7.88 8.25 -4.31
N PRO A 155 7.43 8.48 -5.55
CA PRO A 155 6.31 7.80 -6.25
C PRO A 155 6.56 6.31 -6.51
N HIS A 156 5.49 5.52 -6.66
CA HIS A 156 5.49 4.05 -6.69
C HIS A 156 6.04 3.44 -7.99
N THR A 157 7.32 3.68 -8.27
CA THR A 157 8.01 3.23 -9.49
C THR A 157 8.44 1.76 -9.46
N ASP A 158 8.46 1.14 -8.28
CA ASP A 158 8.93 -0.25 -8.05
C ASP A 158 7.78 -1.25 -7.84
N ARG A 159 6.53 -0.89 -8.19
CA ARG A 159 5.37 -1.77 -8.01
C ARG A 159 5.54 -3.13 -8.69
N ASP A 160 5.97 -3.12 -9.94
CA ASP A 160 6.22 -4.34 -10.72
C ASP A 160 7.26 -5.22 -10.00
N GLU A 161 8.42 -4.65 -9.70
CA GLU A 161 9.51 -5.34 -9.00
C GLU A 161 9.07 -5.96 -7.66
N ALA A 162 8.36 -5.20 -6.83
CA ALA A 162 7.87 -5.68 -5.54
C ALA A 162 6.90 -6.86 -5.69
N HIS A 163 5.98 -6.82 -6.66
CA HIS A 163 5.09 -7.95 -6.93
C HIS A 163 5.86 -9.20 -7.34
N ARG A 164 6.85 -9.03 -8.23
CA ARG A 164 7.69 -10.13 -8.72
C ARG A 164 8.53 -10.74 -7.60
N ILE A 165 9.06 -9.93 -6.68
CA ILE A 165 9.80 -10.41 -5.50
C ILE A 165 8.90 -11.30 -4.64
N VAL A 166 7.73 -10.79 -4.22
CA VAL A 166 6.83 -11.53 -3.33
C VAL A 166 6.25 -12.77 -4.01
N PHE A 167 5.93 -12.69 -5.30
CA PHE A 167 5.44 -13.85 -6.04
C PHE A 167 6.49 -14.95 -6.15
N ARG A 168 7.76 -14.61 -6.44
CA ARG A 168 8.85 -15.60 -6.42
C ARG A 168 9.08 -16.19 -5.03
N ALA A 169 9.01 -15.37 -3.99
CA ALA A 169 9.09 -15.84 -2.61
C ALA A 169 7.96 -16.83 -2.28
N LEU A 170 6.73 -16.57 -2.74
CA LEU A 170 5.63 -17.53 -2.62
C LEU A 170 5.93 -18.83 -3.37
N ILE A 171 6.40 -18.76 -4.62
CA ILE A 171 6.75 -19.96 -5.41
C ILE A 171 7.80 -20.81 -4.69
N ASP A 172 8.84 -20.17 -4.16
CA ASP A 172 9.88 -20.82 -3.38
C ASP A 172 9.32 -21.47 -2.10
N LEU A 173 8.43 -20.77 -1.38
CA LEU A 173 7.73 -21.34 -0.22
C LEU A 173 6.85 -22.54 -0.60
N LEU A 174 6.18 -22.50 -1.75
CA LEU A 174 5.32 -23.60 -2.22
C LEU A 174 6.12 -24.85 -2.61
N ARG A 175 7.29 -24.66 -3.23
CA ARG A 175 8.23 -25.73 -3.60
C ARG A 175 8.96 -26.30 -2.39
N ASN A 176 9.35 -25.42 -1.48
CA ASN A 176 10.08 -25.73 -0.26
C ASN A 176 9.21 -25.37 0.93
N ARG A 177 8.20 -26.21 1.20
CA ARG A 177 7.22 -25.96 2.28
C ARG A 177 7.92 -25.77 3.61
N ARG A 178 7.72 -24.59 4.20
CA ARG A 178 8.28 -24.17 5.48
C ARG A 178 7.20 -23.47 6.29
N ASP A 179 7.23 -23.68 7.60
CA ASP A 179 6.33 -23.02 8.53
C ASP A 179 6.90 -21.66 8.93
N ILE A 180 6.75 -20.68 8.04
CA ILE A 180 7.27 -19.32 8.23
C ILE A 180 6.12 -18.31 8.35
N HIS A 181 6.30 -17.38 9.28
CA HIS A 181 5.41 -16.25 9.52
C HIS A 181 6.23 -14.96 9.61
N PRO A 182 5.73 -13.83 9.11
CA PRO A 182 6.42 -12.55 9.26
C PRO A 182 6.49 -12.12 10.73
N VAL A 183 7.57 -11.47 11.10
CA VAL A 183 7.65 -10.72 12.36
C VAL A 183 7.29 -9.26 12.11
N TRP A 184 6.67 -8.62 13.10
CA TRP A 184 6.13 -7.27 12.97
C TRP A 184 6.54 -6.38 14.14
N ARG A 185 6.74 -5.08 13.84
CA ARG A 185 6.87 -4.02 14.83
C ARG A 185 6.02 -2.83 14.44
N LYS A 186 5.21 -2.33 15.38
CA LYS A 186 4.55 -1.04 15.22
C LYS A 186 5.54 0.08 15.50
N VAL A 187 5.70 1.02 14.57
CA VAL A 187 6.51 2.21 14.77
C VAL A 187 5.56 3.38 15.02
N PRO A 188 5.56 4.02 16.20
CA PRO A 188 4.54 5.02 16.57
C PRO A 188 4.81 6.39 15.93
N ILE A 189 4.86 6.43 14.60
CA ILE A 189 5.04 7.64 13.79
C ILE A 189 3.84 7.77 12.85
N LEU A 190 3.34 8.99 12.71
CA LEU A 190 2.35 9.40 11.72
C LEU A 190 3.00 10.36 10.74
N LEU A 191 2.98 10.03 9.46
CA LEU A 191 3.64 10.80 8.41
C LEU A 191 2.69 11.08 7.25
N GLY A 192 2.83 12.27 6.65
CA GLY A 192 2.30 12.59 5.34
C GLY A 192 3.09 11.90 4.24
N GLY A 193 2.41 11.41 3.20
CA GLY A 193 3.07 10.88 2.00
C GLY A 193 4.02 11.90 1.36
N GLU A 194 3.64 13.19 1.40
CA GLU A 194 4.44 14.36 0.99
C GLU A 194 5.80 14.48 1.72
N ARG A 195 5.95 13.79 2.86
CA ARG A 195 7.17 13.78 3.69
C ARG A 195 7.98 12.49 3.58
N CYS A 196 7.57 11.59 2.70
CA CYS A 196 8.09 10.24 2.60
C CYS A 196 8.53 9.90 1.16
N VAL A 197 9.13 10.86 0.46
CA VAL A 197 9.67 10.63 -0.89
C VAL A 197 10.88 9.71 -0.78
N SER A 198 10.90 8.64 -1.57
CA SER A 198 11.91 7.58 -1.43
C SER A 198 13.32 8.00 -1.87
N ALA A 199 13.42 9.11 -2.60
CA ALA A 199 14.69 9.69 -3.04
C ALA A 199 15.27 10.71 -2.03
N ASP A 200 14.60 10.92 -0.89
CA ASP A 200 14.97 11.89 0.12
C ASP A 200 15.26 11.21 1.48
N GLU A 201 15.97 11.91 2.37
CA GLU A 201 16.22 11.43 3.73
C GLU A 201 14.97 11.63 4.63
N PRO A 202 14.63 10.68 5.51
CA PRO A 202 15.41 9.49 5.86
C PRO A 202 15.12 8.23 5.01
N LEU A 203 14.19 8.31 4.04
CA LEU A 203 13.70 7.13 3.31
C LEU A 203 14.75 6.47 2.41
N ILE A 204 15.63 7.23 1.78
CA ILE A 204 16.72 6.66 0.99
C ILE A 204 17.62 5.76 1.85
N SER A 205 17.97 6.22 3.06
CA SER A 205 18.77 5.46 4.01
C SER A 205 18.01 4.26 4.60
N ILE A 206 16.71 4.39 4.84
CA ILE A 206 15.84 3.28 5.27
C ILE A 206 15.80 2.21 4.17
N ASN A 207 15.53 2.57 2.92
CA ASN A 207 15.46 1.62 1.81
C ASN A 207 16.79 0.89 1.59
N LYS A 208 17.93 1.61 1.72
CA LYS A 208 19.25 0.98 1.67
C LYS A 208 19.45 -0.05 2.78
N LEU A 209 19.04 0.24 4.02
CA LEU A 209 19.09 -0.73 5.11
C LEU A 209 18.24 -1.97 4.81
N LEU A 210 17.04 -1.78 4.24
CA LEU A 210 16.18 -2.89 3.84
C LEU A 210 16.83 -3.75 2.74
N ASP A 211 17.51 -3.14 1.76
CA ASP A 211 18.26 -3.87 0.72
C ASP A 211 19.42 -4.69 1.32
N GLU A 212 20.16 -4.11 2.27
CA GLU A 212 21.26 -4.79 2.98
C GLU A 212 20.75 -5.99 3.79
N ILE A 213 19.58 -5.88 4.41
CA ILE A 213 18.93 -6.96 5.17
C ILE A 213 18.39 -8.05 4.23
N GLU A 214 17.74 -7.69 3.12
CA GLU A 214 17.24 -8.66 2.12
C GLU A 214 18.35 -9.40 1.36
N ALA A 215 19.59 -8.89 1.37
CA ALA A 215 20.74 -9.59 0.80
C ALA A 215 21.19 -10.80 1.64
N ASP A 216 20.77 -10.89 2.91
CA ASP A 216 21.06 -12.03 3.78
C ASP A 216 20.09 -13.19 3.49
N PRO A 217 20.57 -14.39 3.14
CA PRO A 217 19.72 -15.54 2.77
C PRO A 217 18.83 -16.07 3.91
N ARG A 218 19.01 -15.59 5.14
CA ARG A 218 18.13 -15.89 6.28
C ARG A 218 16.84 -15.07 6.27
N ILE A 219 16.79 -14.00 5.48
CA ILE A 219 15.61 -13.14 5.34
C ILE A 219 15.05 -13.31 3.93
N MET A 220 13.77 -13.64 3.83
CA MET A 220 13.08 -13.80 2.55
C MET A 220 12.68 -12.46 1.94
N CYS A 221 12.17 -11.55 2.78
CA CYS A 221 11.94 -10.16 2.42
C CYS A 221 11.72 -9.30 3.69
N CYS A 222 11.81 -7.99 3.56
CA CYS A 222 11.40 -7.04 4.60
C CYS A 222 10.82 -5.75 4.01
N SER A 223 10.04 -5.03 4.81
CA SER A 223 9.47 -3.75 4.40
C SER A 223 9.25 -2.81 5.57
N TYR A 224 9.38 -1.52 5.26
CA TYR A 224 8.91 -0.42 6.09
C TYR A 224 7.62 0.14 5.48
N HIS A 225 6.54 0.10 6.26
CA HIS A 225 5.27 0.71 5.92
C HIS A 225 5.21 2.09 6.59
N ILE A 226 4.96 3.12 5.80
CA ILE A 226 4.77 4.50 6.24
C ILE A 226 3.46 4.64 7.04
N GLY A 227 2.43 3.88 6.65
CA GLY A 227 1.06 4.02 7.15
C GLY A 227 0.32 5.20 6.52
N TYR A 228 -0.99 5.23 6.70
CA TYR A 228 -1.86 6.23 6.08
C TYR A 228 -2.56 7.09 7.12
N LEU A 229 -2.14 8.34 7.24
CA LEU A 229 -2.57 9.26 8.29
C LEU A 229 -4.06 9.66 8.22
N ARG A 230 -4.67 9.59 7.02
CA ARG A 230 -6.06 10.00 6.80
C ARG A 230 -7.06 8.88 7.14
N HIS A 231 -6.56 7.76 7.65
CA HIS A 231 -7.35 6.65 8.16
C HIS A 231 -7.55 6.83 9.67
N ASP A 232 -8.78 7.14 10.09
CA ASP A 232 -9.12 7.22 11.51
C ASP A 232 -9.31 5.81 12.11
N SER A 233 -8.21 5.24 12.60
CA SER A 233 -8.15 3.87 13.15
C SER A 233 -7.04 3.75 14.20
N ASP A 234 -7.24 2.87 15.17
CA ASP A 234 -6.22 2.50 16.16
C ASP A 234 -5.01 1.78 15.55
N LYS A 235 -5.11 1.32 14.29
CA LYS A 235 -4.01 0.71 13.53
C LYS A 235 -3.19 1.73 12.74
N CYS A 236 -3.57 3.01 12.74
CA CYS A 236 -2.91 4.05 11.97
C CYS A 236 -1.43 4.20 12.34
N GLY A 237 -0.56 4.40 11.34
CA GLY A 237 0.86 4.72 11.50
C GLY A 237 1.82 3.62 11.04
N ALA A 238 3.11 3.94 11.11
CA ALA A 238 4.16 3.15 10.50
C ALA A 238 4.35 1.75 11.11
N ALA A 239 4.95 0.85 10.35
CA ALA A 239 5.26 -0.51 10.77
C ALA A 239 6.48 -1.10 10.03
N VAL A 240 7.12 -2.07 10.66
CA VAL A 240 8.17 -2.90 10.07
C VAL A 240 7.67 -4.32 9.96
N VAL A 241 7.96 -4.97 8.83
CA VAL A 241 7.73 -6.39 8.60
C VAL A 241 9.03 -7.03 8.13
N VAL A 242 9.39 -8.17 8.71
CA VAL A 242 10.51 -9.00 8.26
C VAL A 242 10.04 -10.44 8.14
N VAL A 243 10.29 -11.09 7.01
CA VAL A 243 9.90 -12.48 6.74
C VAL A 243 11.16 -13.35 6.85
N PRO A 244 11.23 -14.28 7.81
CA PRO A 244 12.34 -15.23 7.89
C PRO A 244 12.30 -16.20 6.71
N ASN A 245 13.47 -16.70 6.30
CA ASN A 245 13.56 -17.68 5.22
C ASN A 245 13.25 -19.10 5.71
N THR A 246 13.59 -19.44 6.95
CA THR A 246 13.28 -20.72 7.59
C THR A 246 12.78 -20.53 9.03
N PRO A 247 12.16 -21.55 9.66
CA PRO A 247 11.74 -21.46 11.06
C PRO A 247 12.89 -21.16 12.04
N ASP A 248 14.11 -21.60 11.72
CA ASP A 248 15.30 -21.37 12.56
C ASP A 248 15.79 -19.90 12.47
N ASP A 249 15.34 -19.14 11.48
CA ASP A 249 15.74 -17.75 11.26
C ASP A 249 14.83 -16.74 11.99
N VAL A 250 13.80 -17.20 12.72
CA VAL A 250 12.80 -16.30 13.36
C VAL A 250 13.44 -15.37 14.39
N ASP A 251 14.38 -15.86 15.20
CA ASP A 251 15.09 -15.02 16.18
C ASP A 251 15.92 -13.94 15.46
N TYR A 252 16.58 -14.30 14.38
CA TYR A 252 17.34 -13.35 13.56
C TYR A 252 16.42 -12.33 12.86
N ALA A 253 15.26 -12.76 12.37
CA ALA A 253 14.27 -11.85 11.79
C ALA A 253 13.75 -10.84 12.83
N ASN A 254 13.59 -11.24 14.09
CA ASN A 254 13.26 -10.32 15.18
C ASN A 254 14.38 -9.29 15.43
N GLU A 255 15.64 -9.72 15.46
CA GLU A 255 16.79 -8.80 15.58
C GLU A 255 16.81 -7.78 14.44
N LYS A 256 16.57 -8.23 13.19
CA LYS A 256 16.50 -7.33 12.02
C LYS A 256 15.29 -6.39 12.10
N ALA A 257 14.15 -6.86 12.59
CA ALA A 257 12.98 -6.02 12.77
C ALA A 257 13.21 -4.92 13.82
N ASP A 258 13.93 -5.24 14.90
CA ASP A 258 14.33 -4.28 15.93
C ASP A 258 15.37 -3.28 15.39
N GLU A 259 16.33 -3.74 14.57
CA GLU A 259 17.30 -2.87 13.89
C GLU A 259 16.62 -1.84 12.97
N ILE A 260 15.69 -2.28 12.12
CA ILE A 260 14.92 -1.38 11.25
C ILE A 260 14.07 -0.43 12.10
N TYR A 261 13.40 -0.94 13.14
CA TYR A 261 12.60 -0.14 14.06
C TYR A 261 13.43 0.98 14.69
N ASP A 262 14.58 0.65 15.28
CA ASP A 262 15.44 1.62 15.97
C ASP A 262 16.02 2.63 14.98
N PHE A 263 16.39 2.19 13.77
CA PHE A 263 16.89 3.06 12.72
C PHE A 263 15.86 4.10 12.29
N VAL A 264 14.63 3.66 11.99
CA VAL A 264 13.53 4.55 11.63
C VAL A 264 13.15 5.47 12.79
N TRP A 265 12.97 4.90 13.98
CA TRP A 265 12.55 5.65 15.16
C TRP A 265 13.57 6.71 15.57
N GLY A 266 14.87 6.40 15.49
CA GLY A 266 15.96 7.35 15.75
C GLY A 266 15.94 8.56 14.81
N ARG A 267 15.50 8.36 13.56
CA ARG A 267 15.44 9.37 12.49
C ARG A 267 14.06 10.01 12.31
N ARG A 268 13.09 9.72 13.20
CA ARG A 268 11.69 10.17 13.08
C ARG A 268 11.51 11.69 12.96
N HIS A 269 12.47 12.48 13.42
CA HIS A 269 12.44 13.96 13.35
C HIS A 269 13.11 14.51 12.08
N GLU A 270 13.68 13.65 11.23
CA GLU A 270 14.29 14.03 9.96
C GLU A 270 13.27 14.06 8.81
N PHE A 271 12.11 13.43 8.96
CA PHE A 271 11.03 13.48 7.96
C PHE A 271 10.51 14.90 7.78
N HIS A 272 10.56 15.39 6.54
CA HIS A 272 10.20 16.75 6.16
C HIS A 272 9.52 16.75 4.79
N PHE A 273 8.87 17.85 4.42
CA PHE A 273 8.31 17.97 3.07
C PHE A 273 9.43 18.00 2.05
N THR A 274 9.36 17.12 1.04
CA THR A 274 10.33 17.09 -0.05
C THR A 274 9.99 18.16 -1.08
N GLY A 275 10.98 18.99 -1.44
CA GLY A 275 10.82 20.10 -2.38
C GLY A 275 10.42 21.42 -1.72
N ASN A 276 9.98 22.38 -2.53
CA ASN A 276 9.55 23.70 -2.05
C ASN A 276 8.14 23.59 -1.45
N ALA A 277 8.04 23.64 -0.13
CA ALA A 277 6.78 23.70 0.59
C ALA A 277 6.68 25.00 1.38
N ALA A 278 5.53 25.66 1.30
CA ALA A 278 5.22 26.88 2.03
C ALA A 278 3.72 26.94 2.29
N GLU A 279 3.31 27.83 3.21
CA GLU A 279 1.89 28.14 3.40
C GLU A 279 1.30 28.74 2.11
N PRO A 280 -0.01 28.58 1.84
CA PRO A 280 -0.60 28.91 0.54
C PRO A 280 -0.29 30.32 0.01
N ASP A 281 -0.36 31.36 0.86
CA ASP A 281 -0.05 32.75 0.47
C ASP A 281 1.41 32.92 0.03
N GLU A 282 2.34 32.32 0.79
CA GLU A 282 3.77 32.37 0.51
C GLU A 282 4.11 31.55 -0.74
N ALA A 283 3.52 30.36 -0.90
CA ALA A 283 3.72 29.51 -2.06
C ALA A 283 3.28 30.21 -3.36
N LEU A 284 2.13 30.90 -3.33
CA LEU A 284 1.68 31.72 -4.47
C LEU A 284 2.65 32.87 -4.74
N ALA A 285 3.08 33.61 -3.71
CA ALA A 285 4.04 34.70 -3.87
C ALA A 285 5.35 34.22 -4.50
N MET A 286 5.91 33.10 -4.00
CA MET A 286 7.10 32.46 -4.56
C MET A 286 6.92 32.11 -6.03
N MET A 287 5.77 31.52 -6.41
CA MET A 287 5.44 31.18 -7.80
C MET A 287 5.39 32.44 -8.70
N MET A 288 4.80 33.53 -8.21
CA MET A 288 4.68 34.79 -8.94
C MET A 288 6.03 35.50 -9.10
N GLU A 289 6.97 35.29 -8.18
CA GLU A 289 8.32 35.85 -8.22
C GLU A 289 9.29 35.08 -9.13
N GLN A 290 8.98 33.84 -9.51
CA GLN A 290 9.84 33.08 -10.43
C GLN A 290 9.90 33.75 -11.81
N PRO A 291 11.08 34.18 -12.30
CA PRO A 291 11.16 34.95 -13.55
C PRO A 291 11.03 34.08 -14.80
N GLU A 292 11.38 32.79 -14.73
CA GLU A 292 11.51 31.91 -15.89
C GLU A 292 10.89 30.53 -15.62
N GLY A 293 10.47 29.87 -16.70
CA GLY A 293 9.99 28.48 -16.70
C GLY A 293 8.54 28.28 -16.26
N PRO A 294 7.95 27.12 -16.60
CA PRO A 294 6.65 26.72 -16.05
C PRO A 294 6.79 26.46 -14.55
N CYS A 295 5.82 26.93 -13.77
CA CYS A 295 5.72 26.65 -12.34
C CYS A 295 4.52 25.74 -12.09
N PHE A 296 4.67 24.81 -11.14
CA PHE A 296 3.61 23.94 -10.69
C PHE A 296 3.37 24.22 -9.21
N LEU A 297 2.18 24.70 -8.89
CA LEU A 297 1.72 24.89 -7.51
C LEU A 297 0.66 23.82 -7.23
N THR A 298 1.00 22.87 -6.36
CA THR A 298 0.15 21.73 -6.01
C THR A 298 -0.41 21.90 -4.60
N ASP A 299 -1.71 21.70 -4.43
CA ASP A 299 -2.36 21.78 -3.12
C ASP A 299 -2.23 20.46 -2.36
N SER A 300 -1.25 20.39 -1.45
CA SER A 300 -1.04 19.21 -0.59
C SER A 300 -2.21 18.95 0.39
N GLY A 301 -3.01 19.98 0.68
CA GLY A 301 -4.18 19.89 1.56
C GLY A 301 -5.37 19.17 0.91
N ASP A 302 -5.47 19.23 -0.42
CA ASP A 302 -6.55 18.63 -1.22
C ASP A 302 -6.02 17.65 -2.27
N ASN A 303 -5.15 16.76 -1.81
CA ASN A 303 -4.52 15.75 -2.65
C ASN A 303 -5.48 14.60 -3.01
N VAL A 304 -5.97 14.58 -4.25
CA VAL A 304 -6.89 13.55 -4.79
C VAL A 304 -6.28 12.15 -4.83
N THR A 305 -4.95 12.03 -4.99
CA THR A 305 -4.32 10.71 -4.99
C THR A 305 -4.35 10.07 -3.61
N ALA A 306 -4.55 10.89 -2.57
CA ALA A 306 -4.79 10.48 -1.20
C ALA A 306 -6.25 10.73 -0.77
N GLY A 307 -7.18 10.53 -1.72
CA GLY A 307 -8.61 10.47 -1.48
C GLY A 307 -9.28 11.77 -1.10
N ALA A 308 -8.63 12.92 -1.23
CA ALA A 308 -9.29 14.22 -1.09
C ALA A 308 -10.20 14.53 -2.31
N PRO A 309 -11.21 15.41 -2.18
CA PRO A 309 -12.17 15.67 -3.26
C PRO A 309 -11.62 16.43 -4.47
N GLY A 310 -10.51 17.16 -4.35
CA GLY A 310 -9.99 18.02 -5.43
C GLY A 310 -10.88 19.25 -5.70
N ALA A 311 -11.68 19.66 -4.72
CA ALA A 311 -12.66 20.74 -4.83
C ALA A 311 -12.23 22.03 -4.10
N ASN A 312 -11.03 22.08 -3.53
CA ASN A 312 -10.53 23.23 -2.81
C ASN A 312 -10.24 24.40 -3.76
N THR A 313 -10.95 25.51 -3.55
CA THR A 313 -10.83 26.72 -4.37
C THR A 313 -9.96 27.80 -3.73
N TYR A 314 -9.26 27.48 -2.64
CA TYR A 314 -8.47 28.45 -1.89
C TYR A 314 -7.40 29.12 -2.77
N VAL A 315 -6.58 28.33 -3.47
CA VAL A 315 -5.54 28.85 -4.37
C VAL A 315 -6.15 29.61 -5.56
N LEU A 316 -7.25 29.11 -6.12
CA LEU A 316 -7.98 29.83 -7.19
C LEU A 316 -8.42 31.22 -6.73
N LYS A 317 -8.97 31.32 -5.52
CA LYS A 317 -9.41 32.59 -4.94
C LYS A 317 -8.25 33.56 -4.74
N GLN A 318 -7.09 33.07 -4.28
CA GLN A 318 -5.89 33.89 -4.13
C GLN A 318 -5.39 34.41 -5.48
N VAL A 319 -5.32 33.55 -6.50
CA VAL A 319 -4.92 33.94 -7.86
C VAL A 319 -5.88 34.99 -8.43
N LEU A 320 -7.20 34.79 -8.33
CA LEU A 320 -8.20 35.74 -8.85
C LEU A 320 -8.19 37.09 -8.12
N ALA A 321 -7.61 37.16 -6.92
CA ALA A 321 -7.48 38.40 -6.16
C ALA A 321 -6.21 39.20 -6.51
N LEU A 322 -5.34 38.69 -7.40
CA LEU A 322 -4.15 39.40 -7.85
C LEU A 322 -4.52 40.52 -8.83
N ASP A 323 -3.98 41.72 -8.60
CA ASP A 323 -4.11 42.85 -9.53
C ASP A 323 -3.14 42.77 -10.71
N ASP A 324 -2.06 41.98 -10.58
CA ASP A 324 -1.01 41.81 -11.58
C ASP A 324 -0.47 40.37 -11.60
N TYR A 325 -0.55 39.73 -12.77
CA TYR A 325 -0.02 38.38 -13.01
C TYR A 325 1.45 38.36 -13.43
N ARG A 326 2.14 39.51 -13.46
CA ARG A 326 3.56 39.64 -13.84
C ARG A 326 3.90 38.98 -15.18
N GLY A 327 2.96 39.09 -16.14
CA GLY A 327 3.09 38.51 -17.47
C GLY A 327 2.93 36.99 -17.56
N LYS A 328 2.52 36.31 -16.48
CA LYS A 328 2.28 34.86 -16.47
C LYS A 328 0.89 34.51 -16.99
N ASN A 329 0.81 33.39 -17.72
CA ASN A 329 -0.45 32.71 -18.04
C ASN A 329 -0.67 31.61 -17.00
N ILE A 330 -1.79 31.66 -16.28
CA ILE A 330 -2.09 30.70 -15.22
C ILE A 330 -3.18 29.74 -15.72
N LEU A 331 -2.87 28.45 -15.67
CA LEU A 331 -3.84 27.37 -15.88
C LEU A 331 -4.20 26.78 -14.52
N PHE A 332 -5.49 26.74 -14.21
CA PHE A 332 -6.01 26.05 -13.04
C PHE A 332 -6.64 24.73 -13.48
N ALA A 333 -6.27 23.63 -12.82
CA ALA A 333 -6.87 22.32 -12.99
C ALA A 333 -7.28 21.80 -11.61
N ALA A 334 -8.51 21.30 -11.52
CA ALA A 334 -9.08 20.64 -10.34
C ALA A 334 -9.27 19.17 -10.68
#